data_AF-A0AAX4P5R3-F1
#
_entry.id   AF-A0AAX4P5R3-F1
#
_cell.length_a   1.000
_cell.length_b   1.000
_cell.length_c   1.000
_cell.angle_alpha   90.00
_cell.angle_beta   90.00
_cell.angle_gamma   90.00
#
_symmetry.space_group_name_H-M   'P 1'
#
loop_
_entity.id
_entity.type
_entity.pdbx_description
1 polymer ?
#
loop_
_entity_poly.entity_id
_entity_poly.type
_entity_poly.pdbx_seq_one_letter_code
_entity_poly.pdbx_strand_id
1 'polypeptide(L)'
;MMIAVRWAAARWRVKASATTPWRFGSTAAGEAASTSFGNKEEEDQEAWYASEEGGLSFRCTRCGRCCGLEGTRKIHVSDREIEEIARLLGEPETSVREDRVTQTETGHQVLRGKQRGTGEVCTFLHSDGTCFVHERKPVQCRTYPYWPEFLASPFEWRAEGARCEGIGSVQGRVPRQEVRRQLVLETLSRSAREGGDENRLTYGESSDLLEDVGEELLEEFERDFLARNRRQVVAEIGDLVVVDFHGESEDGSARRVLISKQAPWLAQSEASVAPDGSVDLNRVPQRVQQALIASLALVAPREAASSRSSIAQIGAGACVAATALSLRLPDARVEAWDLDERALRLAADHFGAERGACVRLVRDAEEIAGESEIGSHAAILLDVCGVGGGRGEVGEIPPADPFLLPRFLEGAMAALEPGGVLAIHVANPNKEEALQAVASIARPRGLAVRSLALRGEGGAGSDPWLVYACPPHSPKTAEEFAKQLEDGPLRGLCPQITELLLSTPDSFWEVTG
;
A
#
# COMPACT_ATOMS: atom_id res chain seq x y z
N MET A 1 7.01 28.86 -16.36
CA MET A 1 7.67 27.84 -15.52
C MET A 1 7.42 28.06 -14.01
N MET A 2 7.76 29.22 -13.43
CA MET A 2 7.61 29.47 -11.97
C MET A 2 6.22 29.16 -11.37
N ILE A 3 5.12 29.58 -12.03
CA ILE A 3 3.75 29.27 -11.57
C ILE A 3 3.49 27.76 -11.56
N ALA A 4 4.00 27.03 -12.57
CA ALA A 4 3.84 25.60 -12.66
C ALA A 4 4.63 24.87 -11.56
N VAL A 5 5.84 25.33 -11.23
CA VAL A 5 6.65 24.80 -10.13
C VAL A 5 5.91 24.94 -8.81
N ARG A 6 5.39 26.14 -8.49
CA ARG A 6 4.59 26.36 -7.27
C ARG A 6 3.31 25.54 -7.23
N TRP A 7 2.60 25.48 -8.36
CA TRP A 7 1.37 24.69 -8.46
C TRP A 7 1.64 23.20 -8.27
N ALA A 8 2.72 22.68 -8.86
CA ALA A 8 3.11 21.27 -8.74
C ALA A 8 3.55 20.92 -7.31
N ALA A 9 4.37 21.76 -6.67
CA ALA A 9 4.69 21.63 -5.25
C ALA A 9 3.42 21.58 -4.37
N ALA A 10 2.46 22.44 -4.67
CA ALA A 10 1.21 22.55 -3.93
C ALA A 10 0.23 21.38 -4.18
N ARG A 11 0.41 20.56 -5.21
CA ARG A 11 -0.53 19.50 -5.59
C ARG A 11 0.03 18.10 -5.39
N TRP A 12 1.34 17.95 -5.44
CA TRP A 12 1.94 16.64 -5.66
C TRP A 12 2.17 15.87 -4.33
N ARG A 13 1.74 14.60 -4.32
CA ARG A 13 1.90 13.62 -3.23
C ARG A 13 2.17 12.22 -3.80
N VAL A 14 3.21 11.51 -3.34
CA VAL A 14 3.42 10.09 -3.59
C VAL A 14 2.40 9.31 -2.77
N LYS A 15 1.44 8.71 -3.45
CA LYS A 15 0.67 7.62 -2.86
C LYS A 15 1.57 6.40 -2.76
N ALA A 16 1.50 5.64 -1.65
CA ALA A 16 2.11 4.31 -1.57
C ALA A 16 1.72 3.52 -2.82
N SER A 17 2.67 3.29 -3.73
CA SER A 17 2.36 2.61 -4.97
C SER A 17 2.56 1.12 -4.73
N ALA A 18 1.53 0.33 -5.06
CA ALA A 18 1.58 -1.13 -4.99
C ALA A 18 2.58 -1.75 -6.00
N THR A 19 3.55 -0.99 -6.49
CA THR A 19 4.15 -1.15 -7.81
C THR A 19 5.67 -1.08 -7.82
N THR A 20 6.31 -0.74 -6.71
CA THR A 20 7.77 -0.87 -6.57
C THR A 20 8.03 -2.27 -6.01
N PRO A 21 8.58 -3.24 -6.76
CA PRO A 21 8.98 -4.52 -6.20
C PRO A 21 10.30 -4.29 -5.48
N TRP A 22 10.28 -4.32 -4.15
CA TRP A 22 11.52 -4.23 -3.38
C TRP A 22 12.16 -5.60 -3.42
N ARG A 23 13.40 -5.66 -3.92
CA ARG A 23 14.20 -6.88 -3.85
C ARG A 23 15.36 -6.61 -2.92
N PHE A 24 15.37 -7.22 -1.75
CA PHE A 24 16.49 -7.07 -0.82
C PHE A 24 17.63 -8.00 -1.22
N GLY A 25 18.80 -7.41 -1.48
CA GLY A 25 20.08 -8.11 -1.39
C GLY A 25 20.47 -8.21 0.08
N SER A 26 20.77 -9.43 0.55
CA SER A 26 21.26 -9.66 1.90
C SER A 26 22.63 -8.98 2.09
N THR A 27 22.70 -7.92 2.90
CA THR A 27 23.98 -7.49 3.47
C THR A 27 23.81 -7.15 4.95
N ALA A 28 24.89 -7.40 5.67
CA ALA A 28 24.95 -7.75 7.08
C ALA A 28 24.57 -6.63 8.07
N ALA A 29 24.18 -7.09 9.26
CA ALA A 29 23.96 -6.32 10.48
C ALA A 29 25.11 -5.35 10.80
N GLY A 30 24.76 -4.18 11.32
CA GLY A 30 25.68 -3.19 11.89
C GLY A 30 24.99 -2.43 13.01
N GLU A 31 25.69 -2.28 14.12
CA GLU A 31 25.20 -1.94 15.47
C GLU A 31 24.65 -0.52 15.63
N ALA A 32 23.71 -0.39 16.57
CA ALA A 32 23.15 0.86 17.04
C ALA A 32 24.19 1.69 17.82
N ALA A 33 24.28 2.98 17.52
CA ALA A 33 24.94 3.95 18.37
C ALA A 33 24.04 5.18 18.57
N SER A 34 23.75 5.45 19.84
CA SER A 34 23.05 6.63 20.35
C SER A 34 23.95 7.86 20.32
N THR A 35 23.44 9.03 19.91
CA THR A 35 23.92 10.32 20.44
C THR A 35 22.94 11.48 20.25
N SER A 36 22.74 12.20 21.37
CA SER A 36 22.38 13.61 21.61
C SER A 36 21.36 14.33 20.74
N PHE A 37 20.30 14.80 21.42
CA PHE A 37 19.29 15.74 20.96
C PHE A 37 19.88 17.16 20.79
N GLY A 38 20.13 17.54 19.53
CA GLY A 38 20.15 18.94 19.06
C GLY A 38 18.78 19.32 18.47
N ASN A 39 18.54 20.61 18.22
CA ASN A 39 17.27 21.20 17.76
C ASN A 39 16.63 20.44 16.57
N LYS A 40 15.75 19.49 16.89
CA LYS A 40 15.19 18.50 15.96
C LYS A 40 14.29 19.10 14.88
N GLU A 41 13.60 20.20 15.17
CA GLU A 41 12.54 20.72 14.28
C GLU A 41 13.06 21.33 12.97
N GLU A 42 14.31 21.82 12.92
CA GLU A 42 14.92 22.39 11.70
C GLU A 42 15.73 21.35 10.90
N GLU A 43 16.39 20.38 11.57
CA GLU A 43 17.06 19.25 10.91
C GLU A 43 16.05 18.27 10.27
N ASP A 44 14.86 18.11 10.87
CA ASP A 44 13.85 17.15 10.42
C ASP A 44 13.18 17.53 9.07
N GLN A 45 13.42 18.73 8.54
CA GLN A 45 12.85 19.22 7.26
C GLN A 45 13.83 19.22 6.10
N GLU A 46 15.10 18.89 6.33
CA GLU A 46 16.10 18.86 5.27
C GLU A 46 16.03 17.55 4.47
N ALA A 47 16.39 17.60 3.18
CA ALA A 47 16.44 16.42 2.35
C ALA A 47 17.41 15.40 2.95
N TRP A 48 17.05 14.11 3.01
CA TRP A 48 17.96 13.08 3.52
C TRP A 48 19.26 12.94 2.70
N TYR A 49 19.26 13.48 1.48
CA TYR A 49 20.42 13.60 0.60
C TYR A 49 21.13 14.97 0.69
N ALA A 50 20.92 15.72 1.78
CA ALA A 50 21.55 17.01 2.05
C ALA A 50 22.78 16.95 2.97
N SER A 51 23.22 15.76 3.39
CA SER A 51 24.35 15.57 4.34
C SER A 51 25.65 16.29 3.91
N GLU A 52 26.66 16.36 4.79
CA GLU A 52 27.90 17.14 4.61
C GLU A 52 28.62 16.97 3.25
N GLU A 53 28.44 15.83 2.57
CA GLU A 53 29.02 15.58 1.24
C GLU A 53 28.14 16.03 0.05
N GLY A 54 26.86 16.34 0.31
CA GLY A 54 25.85 16.82 -0.64
C GLY A 54 25.43 15.79 -1.71
N GLY A 55 24.13 15.58 -1.87
CA GLY A 55 23.54 14.87 -3.01
C GLY A 55 23.57 13.34 -2.94
N LEU A 56 23.43 12.69 -4.09
CA LEU A 56 23.18 11.24 -4.21
C LEU A 56 24.35 10.50 -4.87
N SER A 57 24.70 9.33 -4.32
CA SER A 57 25.63 8.42 -4.99
C SER A 57 24.92 7.70 -6.13
N PHE A 58 25.21 8.11 -7.37
CA PHE A 58 24.63 7.53 -8.57
C PHE A 58 25.53 7.68 -9.80
N ARG A 59 25.64 6.61 -10.59
CA ARG A 59 26.20 6.63 -11.95
C ARG A 59 25.43 5.70 -12.87
N CYS A 60 24.81 6.24 -13.91
CA CYS A 60 24.18 5.42 -14.94
C CYS A 60 25.23 4.60 -15.72
N THR A 61 25.14 3.27 -15.66
CA THR A 61 26.01 2.33 -16.39
C THR A 61 25.47 1.94 -17.77
N ARG A 62 24.31 2.50 -18.16
CA ARG A 62 23.57 2.13 -19.38
C ARG A 62 23.21 0.64 -19.45
N CYS A 63 22.99 -0.01 -18.30
CA CYS A 63 22.65 -1.43 -18.21
C CYS A 63 21.27 -1.83 -18.77
N GLY A 64 20.38 -0.86 -19.06
CA GLY A 64 19.05 -1.13 -19.62
C GLY A 64 18.01 -1.70 -18.63
N ARG A 65 18.36 -1.94 -17.35
CA ARG A 65 17.42 -2.49 -16.36
C ARG A 65 16.22 -1.60 -16.06
N CYS A 66 16.36 -0.28 -16.16
CA CYS A 66 15.25 0.67 -16.03
C CYS A 66 14.24 0.59 -17.19
N CYS A 67 14.56 -0.11 -18.29
CA CYS A 67 13.69 -0.30 -19.45
C CYS A 67 12.78 -1.53 -19.33
N GLY A 68 12.86 -2.31 -18.23
CA GLY A 68 11.91 -3.38 -17.94
C GLY A 68 10.51 -2.85 -17.66
N LEU A 69 9.50 -3.49 -18.25
CA LEU A 69 8.07 -3.14 -18.15
C LEU A 69 7.27 -4.18 -17.36
N GLU A 70 7.93 -4.88 -16.44
CA GLU A 70 7.32 -5.89 -15.57
C GLU A 70 6.32 -5.26 -14.59
N GLY A 71 5.24 -5.99 -14.29
CA GLY A 71 4.17 -5.55 -13.40
C GLY A 71 3.39 -4.37 -13.97
N THR A 72 3.18 -3.33 -13.15
CA THR A 72 2.41 -2.13 -13.53
C THR A 72 3.27 -1.02 -14.13
N ARG A 73 4.59 -1.22 -14.30
CA ARG A 73 5.50 -0.18 -14.78
C ARG A 73 5.20 0.15 -16.25
N LYS A 74 4.77 1.39 -16.49
CA LYS A 74 4.57 1.95 -17.82
C LYS A 74 5.48 3.15 -18.03
N ILE A 75 5.99 3.30 -19.25
CA ILE A 75 6.74 4.49 -19.66
C ILE A 75 5.76 5.38 -20.41
N HIS A 76 5.32 6.45 -19.78
CA HIS A 76 4.43 7.43 -20.39
C HIS A 76 5.19 8.29 -21.41
N VAL A 77 4.50 8.66 -22.47
CA VAL A 77 5.07 9.44 -23.57
C VAL A 77 4.06 10.50 -24.03
N SER A 78 4.52 11.72 -24.30
CA SER A 78 3.71 12.83 -24.84
C SER A 78 3.76 12.86 -26.36
N ASP A 79 2.87 13.62 -26.97
CA ASP A 79 2.87 13.85 -28.41
C ASP A 79 4.19 14.48 -28.89
N ARG A 80 4.72 15.46 -28.15
CA ARG A 80 6.02 16.07 -28.46
C ARG A 80 7.18 15.11 -28.32
N GLU A 81 7.13 14.22 -27.33
CA GLU A 81 8.15 13.19 -27.14
C GLU A 81 8.11 12.16 -28.29
N ILE A 82 6.91 11.81 -28.78
CA ILE A 82 6.74 10.94 -29.96
C ILE A 82 7.32 11.63 -31.20
N GLU A 83 7.05 12.92 -31.41
CA GLU A 83 7.62 13.70 -32.52
C GLU A 83 9.16 13.76 -32.47
N GLU A 84 9.75 13.94 -31.29
CA GLU A 84 11.20 13.90 -31.12
C GLU A 84 11.80 12.52 -31.42
N ILE A 85 11.13 11.45 -30.96
CA ILE A 85 11.52 10.09 -31.25
C ILE A 85 11.43 9.81 -32.76
N ALA A 86 10.32 10.17 -33.42
CA ALA A 86 10.13 9.99 -34.86
C ALA A 86 11.23 10.71 -35.67
N ARG A 87 11.54 11.96 -35.30
CA ARG A 87 12.64 12.72 -35.93
C ARG A 87 14.00 12.05 -35.74
N LEU A 88 14.29 11.51 -34.55
CA LEU A 88 15.53 10.77 -34.29
C LEU A 88 15.64 9.50 -35.14
N LEU A 89 14.53 8.79 -35.32
CA LEU A 89 14.45 7.55 -36.09
C LEU A 89 14.44 7.78 -37.60
N GLY A 90 14.09 8.98 -38.06
CA GLY A 90 13.83 9.26 -39.47
C GLY A 90 12.54 8.58 -39.98
N GLU A 91 11.61 8.30 -39.06
CA GLU A 91 10.34 7.61 -39.34
C GLU A 91 9.18 8.62 -39.29
N PRO A 92 8.08 8.39 -40.04
CA PRO A 92 6.85 9.16 -39.87
C PRO A 92 6.29 8.99 -38.45
N GLU A 93 5.77 10.08 -37.86
CA GLU A 93 5.16 10.05 -36.53
C GLU A 93 4.04 9.03 -36.41
N THR A 94 3.21 8.89 -37.45
CA THR A 94 2.13 7.90 -37.51
C THR A 94 2.64 6.47 -37.35
N SER A 95 3.76 6.13 -37.99
CA SER A 95 4.38 4.81 -37.87
C SER A 95 4.91 4.58 -36.45
N VAL A 96 5.54 5.58 -35.84
CA VAL A 96 6.00 5.47 -34.45
C VAL A 96 4.82 5.27 -33.49
N ARG A 97 3.71 6.01 -33.67
CA ARG A 97 2.50 5.84 -32.84
C ARG A 97 1.93 4.44 -32.96
N GLU A 98 1.76 3.94 -34.17
CA GLU A 98 1.19 2.61 -34.43
C GLU A 98 2.08 1.49 -33.87
N ASP A 99 3.38 1.55 -34.15
CA ASP A 99 4.31 0.45 -33.88
C ASP A 99 4.89 0.47 -32.47
N ARG A 100 5.00 1.65 -31.85
CA ARG A 100 5.79 1.87 -30.62
C ARG A 100 5.00 2.41 -29.45
N VAL A 101 3.75 2.84 -29.64
CA VAL A 101 2.91 3.41 -28.57
C VAL A 101 1.65 2.56 -28.38
N THR A 102 1.14 2.54 -27.16
CA THR A 102 -0.16 1.97 -26.79
C THR A 102 -0.80 2.85 -25.70
N GLN A 103 -2.02 2.52 -25.28
CA GLN A 103 -2.73 3.26 -24.24
C GLN A 103 -3.00 2.38 -23.03
N THR A 104 -2.95 2.98 -21.84
CA THR A 104 -3.44 2.35 -20.61
C THR A 104 -4.96 2.27 -20.63
N GLU A 105 -5.54 1.51 -19.70
CA GLU A 105 -7.00 1.44 -19.52
C GLU A 105 -7.64 2.82 -19.27
N THR A 106 -6.89 3.73 -18.63
CA THR A 106 -7.29 5.11 -18.37
C THR A 106 -7.01 6.07 -19.54
N GLY A 107 -6.57 5.57 -20.70
CA GLY A 107 -6.36 6.35 -21.93
C GLY A 107 -4.99 7.02 -22.08
N HIS A 108 -4.08 6.93 -21.11
CA HIS A 108 -2.77 7.57 -21.20
C HIS A 108 -1.86 6.86 -22.21
N GLN A 109 -1.14 7.66 -23.01
CA GLN A 109 -0.13 7.16 -23.95
C GLN A 109 1.10 6.60 -23.23
N VAL A 110 1.48 5.37 -23.58
CA VAL A 110 2.65 4.67 -23.04
C VAL A 110 3.43 3.95 -24.14
N LEU A 111 4.74 3.82 -23.96
CA LEU A 111 5.57 3.03 -24.86
C LEU A 111 5.19 1.55 -24.78
N ARG A 112 5.04 0.94 -25.96
CA ARG A 112 4.77 -0.48 -26.10
C ARG A 112 5.95 -1.30 -25.57
N GLY A 113 5.65 -2.43 -24.95
CA GLY A 113 6.65 -3.42 -24.60
C GLY A 113 6.83 -4.49 -25.66
N LYS A 114 7.89 -5.27 -25.50
CA LYS A 114 8.19 -6.47 -26.27
C LYS A 114 8.70 -7.55 -25.35
N GLN A 115 8.37 -8.80 -25.67
CA GLN A 115 8.78 -9.94 -24.86
C GLN A 115 10.32 -10.10 -24.85
N ARG A 116 10.89 -10.30 -23.66
CA ARG A 116 12.29 -10.67 -23.46
C ARG A 116 12.40 -11.64 -22.28
N GLY A 117 12.64 -12.92 -22.59
CA GLY A 117 12.63 -13.97 -21.57
C GLY A 117 11.23 -14.14 -20.99
N THR A 118 11.12 -14.17 -19.66
CA THR A 118 9.84 -14.27 -18.94
C THR A 118 9.16 -12.91 -18.72
N GLY A 119 9.82 -11.80 -19.04
CA GLY A 119 9.31 -10.45 -18.83
C GLY A 119 9.12 -9.66 -20.11
N GLU A 120 8.64 -8.42 -19.95
CA GLU A 120 8.47 -7.45 -21.02
C GLU A 120 9.47 -6.31 -20.85
N VAL A 121 10.04 -5.81 -21.95
CA VAL A 121 10.94 -4.65 -21.97
C VAL A 121 10.45 -3.62 -22.96
N CYS A 122 10.83 -2.36 -22.79
CA CYS A 122 10.50 -1.28 -23.71
C CYS A 122 10.89 -1.64 -25.16
N THR A 123 10.01 -1.30 -26.11
CA THR A 123 10.22 -1.54 -27.55
C THR A 123 11.58 -1.02 -28.06
N PHE A 124 12.06 0.11 -27.52
CA PHE A 124 13.35 0.72 -27.89
C PHE A 124 14.59 0.12 -27.23
N LEU A 125 14.47 -0.90 -26.37
CA LEU A 125 15.63 -1.57 -25.77
C LEU A 125 16.25 -2.58 -26.75
N HIS A 126 17.49 -2.40 -27.14
CA HIS A 126 18.23 -3.37 -27.96
C HIS A 126 18.56 -4.65 -27.20
N SER A 127 18.89 -5.70 -27.95
CA SER A 127 19.31 -6.99 -27.40
C SER A 127 20.57 -6.87 -26.53
N ASP A 128 21.47 -5.94 -26.85
CA ASP A 128 22.68 -5.64 -26.08
C ASP A 128 22.43 -4.81 -24.81
N GLY A 129 21.18 -4.40 -24.55
CA GLY A 129 20.80 -3.61 -23.37
C GLY A 129 20.85 -2.08 -23.57
N THR A 130 21.26 -1.61 -24.75
CA THR A 130 21.28 -0.18 -25.06
C THR A 130 19.89 0.33 -25.47
N CYS A 131 19.59 1.61 -25.20
CA CYS A 131 18.33 2.23 -25.59
C CYS A 131 18.51 2.96 -26.92
N PHE A 132 17.72 2.60 -27.94
CA PHE A 132 17.86 3.19 -29.28
C PHE A 132 17.57 4.69 -29.32
N VAL A 133 16.64 5.15 -28.47
CA VAL A 133 16.23 6.55 -28.35
C VAL A 133 16.93 7.28 -27.20
N HIS A 134 18.15 6.86 -26.81
CA HIS A 134 18.81 7.37 -25.60
C HIS A 134 18.89 8.91 -25.53
N GLU A 135 19.13 9.57 -26.68
CA GLU A 135 19.27 11.03 -26.79
C GLU A 135 17.94 11.79 -26.78
N ARG A 136 16.82 11.09 -27.03
CA ARG A 136 15.44 11.61 -27.06
C ARG A 136 14.53 10.78 -26.15
N LYS A 137 15.07 10.37 -25.01
CA LYS A 137 14.29 9.69 -23.98
C LYS A 137 13.15 10.59 -23.50
N PRO A 138 11.95 10.04 -23.28
CA PRO A 138 10.89 10.74 -22.55
C PRO A 138 11.40 11.26 -21.19
N VAL A 139 10.79 12.32 -20.67
CA VAL A 139 11.12 12.94 -19.36
C VAL A 139 11.24 11.85 -18.30
N GLN A 140 10.23 11.00 -18.16
CA GLN A 140 10.20 9.88 -17.20
C GLN A 140 11.43 8.97 -17.32
N CYS A 141 11.88 8.65 -18.54
CA CYS A 141 13.07 7.82 -18.75
C CYS A 141 14.39 8.54 -18.45
N ARG A 142 14.40 9.87 -18.53
CA ARG A 142 15.59 10.71 -18.45
C ARG A 142 15.83 11.21 -17.01
N THR A 143 14.75 11.41 -16.26
CA THR A 143 14.73 11.75 -14.83
C THR A 143 14.94 10.54 -13.91
N TYR A 144 14.96 9.31 -14.43
CA TYR A 144 15.28 8.14 -13.62
C TYR A 144 16.75 8.16 -13.15
N PRO A 145 17.08 7.89 -11.87
CA PRO A 145 16.21 7.39 -10.79
C PRO A 145 15.72 8.46 -9.81
N TYR A 146 15.71 9.74 -10.18
CA TYR A 146 15.26 10.85 -9.33
C TYR A 146 13.74 10.97 -9.29
N TRP A 147 13.03 9.86 -9.51
CA TRP A 147 11.59 9.87 -9.41
C TRP A 147 11.19 10.14 -7.99
N PRO A 148 10.10 10.89 -7.81
CA PRO A 148 9.67 11.29 -6.50
C PRO A 148 9.51 10.17 -5.47
N GLU A 149 8.98 9.02 -5.87
CA GLU A 149 8.83 7.83 -5.03
C GLU A 149 10.16 7.31 -4.48
N PHE A 150 11.25 7.45 -5.23
CA PHE A 150 12.59 7.00 -4.83
C PHE A 150 13.31 8.03 -3.96
N LEU A 151 12.94 9.31 -4.07
CA LEU A 151 13.50 10.39 -3.27
C LEU A 151 12.77 10.58 -1.92
N ALA A 152 11.63 9.93 -1.72
CA ALA A 152 10.83 10.04 -0.50
C ALA A 152 11.58 9.60 0.78
N SER A 153 12.55 8.68 0.68
CA SER A 153 13.44 8.30 1.79
C SER A 153 14.72 7.58 1.34
N PRO A 154 15.74 7.47 2.23
CA PRO A 154 16.93 6.65 1.96
C PRO A 154 16.60 5.16 1.75
N PHE A 155 15.47 4.70 2.31
CA PHE A 155 15.02 3.32 2.19
C PHE A 155 14.56 3.01 0.75
N GLU A 156 13.69 3.86 0.19
CA GLU A 156 13.22 3.77 -1.21
C GLU A 156 14.36 3.83 -2.23
N TRP A 157 15.29 4.77 -2.00
CA TRP A 157 16.46 4.91 -2.85
C TRP A 157 17.31 3.63 -2.88
N ARG A 158 17.63 3.07 -1.71
CA ARG A 158 18.39 1.81 -1.62
C ARG A 158 17.64 0.64 -2.25
N ALA A 159 16.32 0.60 -2.10
CA ALA A 159 15.49 -0.45 -2.68
C ALA A 159 15.49 -0.43 -4.20
N GLU A 160 15.38 0.75 -4.82
CA GLU A 160 15.51 0.86 -6.27
C GLU A 160 16.92 0.49 -6.76
N GLY A 161 17.93 0.59 -5.88
CA GLY A 161 19.29 0.09 -6.14
C GLY A 161 19.38 -1.41 -6.41
N ALA A 162 18.40 -2.20 -5.97
CA ALA A 162 18.31 -3.61 -6.34
C ALA A 162 18.03 -3.82 -7.84
N ARG A 163 17.39 -2.83 -8.49
CA ARG A 163 17.15 -2.82 -9.93
C ARG A 163 18.26 -2.07 -10.67
N CYS A 164 18.68 -0.93 -10.14
CA CYS A 164 19.72 -0.11 -10.75
C CYS A 164 21.05 -0.21 -10.00
N GLU A 165 22.00 -0.97 -10.56
CA GLU A 165 23.38 -1.04 -10.03
C GLU A 165 24.10 0.30 -9.97
N GLY A 166 23.57 1.33 -10.66
CA GLY A 166 24.13 2.67 -10.63
C GLY A 166 23.86 3.40 -9.31
N ILE A 167 22.81 3.03 -8.58
CA ILE A 167 22.45 3.61 -7.28
C ILE A 167 23.43 3.10 -6.21
N GLY A 168 23.95 4.02 -5.40
CA GLY A 168 24.98 3.70 -4.40
C GLY A 168 26.38 3.51 -5.01
N SER A 169 26.56 3.80 -6.30
CA SER A 169 27.86 3.68 -6.96
C SER A 169 28.88 4.66 -6.36
N VAL A 170 30.04 4.14 -5.94
CA VAL A 170 31.18 4.94 -5.48
C VAL A 170 31.83 5.78 -6.59
N GLN A 171 31.50 5.51 -7.86
CA GLN A 171 32.12 6.16 -9.01
C GLN A 171 31.36 7.42 -9.47
N GLY A 172 30.24 7.77 -8.85
CA GLY A 172 29.46 8.95 -9.24
C GLY A 172 28.71 9.56 -8.07
N ARG A 173 28.85 10.88 -7.92
CA ARG A 173 28.08 11.69 -6.99
C ARG A 173 27.34 12.75 -7.78
N VAL A 174 26.04 12.81 -7.58
CA VAL A 174 25.13 13.76 -8.21
C VAL A 174 24.87 14.87 -7.18
N PRO A 175 25.21 16.13 -7.47
CA PRO A 175 24.97 17.24 -6.54
C PRO A 175 23.49 17.40 -6.20
N ARG A 176 23.17 17.87 -4.99
CA ARG A 176 21.79 18.14 -4.54
C ARG A 176 21.01 19.02 -5.51
N GLN A 177 21.65 20.04 -6.07
CA GLN A 177 21.06 20.93 -7.07
C GLN A 177 20.56 20.16 -8.30
N GLU A 178 21.33 19.19 -8.79
CA GLU A 178 20.93 18.37 -9.93
C GLU A 178 19.79 17.41 -9.55
N VAL A 179 19.85 16.78 -8.37
CA VAL A 179 18.74 15.95 -7.86
C VAL A 179 17.43 16.75 -7.82
N ARG A 180 17.50 17.98 -7.30
CA ARG A 180 16.38 18.93 -7.22
C ARG A 180 15.83 19.31 -8.59
N ARG A 181 16.70 19.62 -9.56
CA ARG A 181 16.28 19.90 -10.95
C ARG A 181 15.54 18.70 -11.55
N GLN A 182 16.10 17.49 -11.41
CA GLN A 182 15.49 16.27 -11.95
C GLN A 182 14.13 15.96 -11.30
N LEU A 183 14.04 16.18 -10.00
CA LEU A 183 12.79 16.02 -9.25
C LEU A 183 11.70 16.98 -9.77
N VAL A 184 12.02 18.24 -10.00
CA VAL A 184 11.08 19.24 -10.56
C VAL A 184 10.62 18.83 -11.96
N LEU A 185 11.55 18.44 -12.85
CA LEU A 185 11.22 18.02 -14.21
C LEU A 185 10.27 16.82 -14.22
N GLU A 186 10.54 15.80 -13.41
CA GLU A 186 9.68 14.63 -13.30
C GLU A 186 8.30 15.00 -12.75
N THR A 187 8.27 15.82 -11.69
CA THR A 187 7.03 16.17 -11.00
C THR A 187 6.12 17.02 -11.89
N LEU A 188 6.69 17.95 -12.67
CA LEU A 188 5.95 18.74 -13.66
C LEU A 188 5.41 17.89 -14.79
N SER A 189 6.24 17.03 -15.38
CA SER A 189 5.81 16.14 -16.47
C SER A 189 4.69 15.19 -16.02
N ARG A 190 4.83 14.63 -14.82
CA ARG A 190 3.80 13.78 -14.21
C ARG A 190 2.51 14.55 -13.91
N SER A 191 2.61 15.75 -13.35
CA SER A 191 1.42 16.58 -13.04
C SER A 191 0.67 17.00 -14.30
N ALA A 192 1.39 17.32 -15.39
CA ALA A 192 0.80 17.63 -16.68
C ALA A 192 0.06 16.41 -17.27
N ARG A 193 0.68 15.23 -17.22
CA ARG A 193 0.05 13.96 -17.62
C ARG A 193 -1.21 13.65 -16.83
N GLU A 194 -1.17 13.78 -15.51
CA GLU A 194 -2.33 13.55 -14.64
C GLU A 194 -3.44 14.58 -14.89
N GLY A 195 -3.09 15.76 -15.39
CA GLY A 195 -4.02 16.77 -15.89
C GLY A 195 -4.58 16.51 -17.29
N GLY A 196 -4.16 15.42 -17.96
CA GLY A 196 -4.59 15.07 -19.31
C GLY A 196 -3.85 15.83 -20.42
N ASP A 197 -2.73 16.48 -20.13
CA ASP A 197 -1.92 17.17 -21.14
C ASP A 197 -1.00 16.17 -21.88
N GLU A 198 -1.53 15.60 -22.95
CA GLU A 198 -0.76 14.74 -23.86
C GLU A 198 0.25 15.54 -24.71
N ASN A 199 0.15 16.87 -24.78
CA ASN A 199 1.10 17.75 -25.47
C ASN A 199 2.13 18.39 -24.51
N ARG A 200 2.33 17.78 -23.33
CA ARG A 200 3.31 18.24 -22.34
C ARG A 200 4.73 18.29 -22.92
N LEU A 201 5.49 19.22 -22.38
CA LEU A 201 6.86 19.54 -22.80
C LEU A 201 7.80 18.33 -22.75
N THR A 202 8.74 18.28 -23.70
CA THR A 202 9.83 17.30 -23.66
C THR A 202 10.83 17.63 -22.57
N TYR A 203 11.77 16.72 -22.32
CA TYR A 203 12.84 16.98 -21.36
C TYR A 203 13.69 18.19 -21.75
N GLY A 204 14.01 18.33 -23.05
CA GLY A 204 14.81 19.46 -23.52
C GLY A 204 14.11 20.78 -23.27
N GLU A 205 12.87 20.91 -23.74
CA GLU A 205 12.05 22.11 -23.55
C GLU A 205 11.87 22.46 -22.06
N SER A 206 11.61 21.46 -21.22
CA SER A 206 11.42 21.66 -19.78
C SER A 206 12.73 22.06 -19.09
N SER A 207 13.85 21.45 -19.49
CA SER A 207 15.18 21.75 -18.94
C SER A 207 15.60 23.19 -19.26
N ASP A 208 15.42 23.61 -20.52
CA ASP A 208 15.76 24.97 -20.97
C ASP A 208 14.95 26.01 -20.17
N LEU A 209 13.64 25.80 -20.02
CA LEU A 209 12.78 26.69 -19.22
C LEU A 209 13.11 26.68 -17.72
N LEU A 210 13.76 25.62 -17.22
CA LEU A 210 14.20 25.52 -15.82
C LEU A 210 15.54 26.23 -15.58
N GLU A 211 16.28 26.61 -16.62
CA GLU A 211 17.49 27.44 -16.48
C GLU A 211 17.16 28.86 -15.99
N ASP A 212 15.99 29.38 -16.38
CA ASP A 212 15.50 30.70 -15.96
C ASP A 212 14.90 30.71 -14.54
N VAL A 213 14.80 29.55 -13.88
CA VAL A 213 14.22 29.44 -12.53
C VAL A 213 15.31 29.59 -11.49
N GLY A 214 15.18 30.61 -10.63
CA GLY A 214 16.10 30.85 -9.53
C GLY A 214 16.14 29.71 -8.50
N GLU A 215 17.32 29.49 -7.91
CA GLU A 215 17.57 28.39 -6.97
C GLU A 215 16.64 28.42 -5.74
N GLU A 216 16.31 29.62 -5.25
CA GLU A 216 15.40 29.81 -4.11
C GLU A 216 14.02 29.16 -4.36
N LEU A 217 13.50 29.23 -5.58
CA LEU A 217 12.21 28.60 -5.91
C LEU A 217 12.32 27.08 -5.99
N LEU A 218 13.48 26.57 -6.44
CA LEU A 218 13.73 25.13 -6.45
C LEU A 218 13.88 24.59 -5.02
N GLU A 219 14.46 25.37 -4.12
CA GLU A 219 14.57 25.07 -2.68
C GLU A 219 13.20 25.08 -1.99
N GLU A 220 12.37 26.08 -2.30
CA GLU A 220 10.96 26.13 -1.87
C GLU A 220 10.23 24.85 -2.32
N PHE A 221 10.38 24.48 -3.61
CA PHE A 221 9.78 23.27 -4.16
C PHE A 221 10.25 22.00 -3.46
N GLU A 222 11.56 21.83 -3.23
CA GLU A 222 12.10 20.66 -2.54
C GLU A 222 11.59 20.55 -1.10
N ARG A 223 11.48 21.68 -0.39
CA ARG A 223 10.97 21.70 0.98
C ARG A 223 9.50 21.29 1.03
N ASP A 224 8.67 21.86 0.15
CA ASP A 224 7.25 21.50 0.04
C ASP A 224 7.08 20.03 -0.33
N PHE A 225 7.89 19.55 -1.29
CA PHE A 225 7.94 18.16 -1.67
C PHE A 225 8.21 17.26 -0.46
N LEU A 226 9.28 17.53 0.29
CA LEU A 226 9.68 16.70 1.42
C LEU A 226 8.63 16.74 2.53
N ALA A 227 8.10 17.91 2.86
CA ALA A 227 7.04 18.06 3.85
C ALA A 227 5.81 17.20 3.53
N ARG A 228 5.54 16.99 2.24
CA ARG A 228 4.36 16.25 1.75
C ARG A 228 4.60 14.75 1.52
N ASN A 229 5.86 14.32 1.51
CA ASN A 229 6.25 13.01 0.99
C ASN A 229 7.34 12.29 1.80
N ARG A 230 7.77 12.90 2.91
CA ARG A 230 8.76 12.33 3.81
C ARG A 230 8.26 10.99 4.34
N ARG A 231 9.10 9.97 4.18
CA ARG A 231 8.91 8.66 4.79
C ARG A 231 10.00 8.44 5.81
N GLN A 232 9.61 8.15 7.04
CA GLN A 232 10.55 7.92 8.15
C GLN A 232 10.44 6.47 8.59
N VAL A 233 11.55 5.74 8.50
CA VAL A 233 11.63 4.41 9.12
C VAL A 233 11.72 4.60 10.64
N VAL A 234 10.71 4.13 11.35
CA VAL A 234 10.59 4.23 12.81
C VAL A 234 11.29 3.05 13.48
N ALA A 235 11.12 1.85 12.91
CA ALA A 235 11.70 0.62 13.45
C ALA A 235 11.83 -0.45 12.37
N GLU A 236 12.71 -1.41 12.62
CA GLU A 236 12.96 -2.53 11.72
C GLU A 236 13.34 -3.78 12.54
N ILE A 237 12.64 -4.90 12.29
CA ILE A 237 12.97 -6.20 12.89
C ILE A 237 12.95 -7.27 11.79
N GLY A 238 14.13 -7.75 11.39
CA GLY A 238 14.27 -8.76 10.35
C GLY A 238 13.75 -8.25 9.00
N ASP A 239 12.67 -8.86 8.50
CA ASP A 239 12.00 -8.45 7.28
C ASP A 239 10.76 -7.57 7.51
N LEU A 240 10.47 -7.14 8.74
CA LEU A 240 9.40 -6.18 9.02
C LEU A 240 9.95 -4.77 9.24
N VAL A 241 9.25 -3.77 8.71
CA VAL A 241 9.61 -2.35 8.80
C VAL A 241 8.38 -1.54 9.21
N VAL A 242 8.55 -0.61 10.15
CA VAL A 242 7.55 0.39 10.51
C VAL A 242 7.94 1.72 9.90
N VAL A 243 7.04 2.30 9.11
CA VAL A 243 7.30 3.54 8.36
C VAL A 243 6.21 4.56 8.62
N ASP A 244 6.58 5.78 8.99
CA ASP A 244 5.69 6.93 9.07
C ASP A 244 5.67 7.67 7.73
N PHE A 245 4.48 7.80 7.15
CA PHE A 245 4.21 8.56 5.93
C PHE A 245 3.64 9.92 6.33
N HIS A 246 4.42 10.99 6.10
CA HIS A 246 4.00 12.35 6.39
C HIS A 246 3.35 13.02 5.17
N GLY A 247 2.62 14.10 5.43
CA GLY A 247 2.12 14.97 4.37
C GLY A 247 0.78 14.56 3.75
N GLU A 248 0.21 13.45 4.22
CA GLU A 248 -1.13 13.01 3.83
C GLU A 248 -2.24 13.84 4.52
N SER A 249 -1.97 14.34 5.74
CA SER A 249 -2.91 15.16 6.51
C SER A 249 -2.47 16.62 6.66
N GLU A 250 -3.43 17.54 6.73
CA GLU A 250 -3.20 18.99 6.93
C GLU A 250 -2.80 19.34 8.37
N ASP A 251 -3.16 18.51 9.34
CA ASP A 251 -2.85 18.71 10.77
C ASP A 251 -1.44 18.26 11.16
N GLY A 252 -0.63 17.83 10.19
CA GLY A 252 0.72 17.32 10.41
C GLY A 252 0.78 15.88 10.93
N SER A 253 -0.37 15.19 11.07
CA SER A 253 -0.38 13.76 11.41
C SER A 253 0.27 12.92 10.31
N ALA A 254 0.88 11.82 10.74
CA ALA A 254 1.47 10.81 9.89
C ALA A 254 0.58 9.57 9.82
N ARG A 255 0.70 8.83 8.73
CA ARG A 255 0.18 7.47 8.63
C ARG A 255 1.32 6.49 8.90
N ARG A 256 1.26 5.77 10.00
CA ARG A 256 2.24 4.73 10.36
C ARG A 256 1.82 3.41 9.75
N VAL A 257 2.73 2.74 9.06
CA VAL A 257 2.45 1.50 8.34
C VAL A 257 3.44 0.42 8.73
N LEU A 258 2.95 -0.78 9.02
CA LEU A 258 3.74 -2.00 9.13
C LEU A 258 3.80 -2.68 7.77
N ILE A 259 5.01 -2.96 7.30
CA ILE A 259 5.28 -3.52 5.97
C ILE A 259 6.29 -4.66 6.08
N SER A 260 6.09 -5.74 5.31
CA SER A 260 7.13 -6.75 5.10
C SER A 260 8.00 -6.38 3.89
N LYS A 261 9.32 -6.49 4.06
CA LYS A 261 10.33 -6.40 3.00
C LYS A 261 10.12 -7.40 1.86
N GLN A 262 9.39 -8.49 2.11
CA GLN A 262 9.08 -9.51 1.11
C GLN A 262 7.83 -9.14 0.28
N ALA A 263 6.90 -8.41 0.89
CA ALA A 263 5.67 -7.90 0.26
C ALA A 263 5.51 -6.38 0.54
N PRO A 264 6.45 -5.56 0.11
CA PRO A 264 6.57 -4.15 0.48
C PRO A 264 5.51 -3.23 -0.15
N TRP A 265 4.79 -3.73 -1.15
CA TRP A 265 3.61 -3.10 -1.73
C TRP A 265 2.34 -3.33 -0.89
N LEU A 266 2.39 -4.22 0.09
CA LEU A 266 1.27 -4.60 0.94
C LEU A 266 1.45 -4.00 2.35
N ALA A 267 0.62 -3.01 2.67
CA ALA A 267 0.49 -2.51 4.03
C ALA A 267 -0.20 -3.56 4.91
N GLN A 268 0.54 -4.20 5.82
CA GLN A 268 -0.01 -5.21 6.73
C GLN A 268 -0.89 -4.58 7.80
N SER A 269 -0.57 -3.38 8.24
CA SER A 269 -1.37 -2.60 9.19
C SER A 269 -1.08 -1.12 9.05
N GLU A 270 -2.09 -0.28 9.30
CA GLU A 270 -1.93 1.18 9.29
C GLU A 270 -2.53 1.79 10.55
N ALA A 271 -1.90 2.85 11.05
CA ALA A 271 -2.40 3.65 12.16
C ALA A 271 -2.22 5.15 11.87
N SER A 272 -3.10 5.97 12.44
CA SER A 272 -2.92 7.42 12.44
C SER A 272 -2.02 7.82 13.61
N VAL A 273 -1.05 8.70 13.36
CA VAL A 273 -0.08 9.16 14.36
C VAL A 273 -0.12 10.68 14.42
N ALA A 274 -0.39 11.22 15.60
CA ALA A 274 -0.38 12.66 15.84
C ALA A 274 1.05 13.25 15.71
N PRO A 275 1.21 14.57 15.55
CA PRO A 275 2.52 15.20 15.41
C PRO A 275 3.48 14.95 16.58
N ASP A 276 2.96 14.65 17.78
CA ASP A 276 3.75 14.30 18.97
C ASP A 276 4.24 12.84 18.98
N GLY A 277 3.92 12.06 17.93
CA GLY A 277 4.28 10.65 17.79
C GLY A 277 3.29 9.69 18.46
N SER A 278 2.23 10.19 19.10
CA SER A 278 1.20 9.33 19.71
C SER A 278 0.29 8.72 18.66
N VAL A 279 -0.04 7.44 18.84
CA VAL A 279 -0.95 6.71 17.94
C VAL A 279 -2.40 7.00 18.33
N ASP A 280 -3.24 7.39 17.36
CA ASP A 280 -4.68 7.54 17.57
C ASP A 280 -5.34 6.16 17.59
N LEU A 281 -5.48 5.60 18.79
CA LEU A 281 -6.07 4.29 19.03
C LEU A 281 -7.59 4.26 18.80
N ASN A 282 -8.25 5.39 18.53
CA ASN A 282 -9.68 5.44 18.28
C ASN A 282 -10.04 5.38 16.79
N ARG A 283 -9.04 5.33 15.91
CA ARG A 283 -9.21 5.27 14.46
C ARG A 283 -8.63 3.98 13.89
N VAL A 284 -9.29 3.47 12.86
CA VAL A 284 -8.82 2.34 12.06
C VAL A 284 -8.73 2.84 10.61
N PRO A 285 -7.54 3.20 10.11
CA PRO A 285 -7.40 3.78 8.77
C PRO A 285 -7.74 2.80 7.64
N GLN A 286 -7.36 1.52 7.79
CA GLN A 286 -7.58 0.52 6.74
C GLN A 286 -9.05 0.14 6.62
N ARG A 287 -9.62 0.28 5.43
CA ARG A 287 -11.02 -0.03 5.17
C ARG A 287 -11.33 -1.52 5.30
N VAL A 288 -10.42 -2.41 4.89
CA VAL A 288 -10.52 -3.87 5.14
C VAL A 288 -10.74 -4.15 6.63
N GLN A 289 -9.93 -3.55 7.50
CA GLN A 289 -10.06 -3.70 8.94
C GLN A 289 -11.36 -3.09 9.47
N GLN A 290 -11.79 -1.92 8.95
CA GLN A 290 -13.11 -1.37 9.28
C GLN A 290 -14.24 -2.31 8.88
N ALA A 291 -14.15 -3.00 7.74
CA ALA A 291 -15.16 -3.93 7.24
C ALA A 291 -15.22 -5.24 8.04
N LEU A 292 -14.08 -5.71 8.54
CA LEU A 292 -14.01 -6.82 9.50
C LEU A 292 -14.68 -6.41 10.82
N ILE A 293 -14.33 -5.27 11.40
CA ILE A 293 -14.95 -4.75 12.62
C ILE A 293 -16.45 -4.54 12.43
N ALA A 294 -16.88 -4.02 11.28
CA ALA A 294 -18.28 -3.78 10.98
C ALA A 294 -19.15 -5.05 11.06
N SER A 295 -18.57 -6.23 10.84
CA SER A 295 -19.29 -7.51 10.94
C SER A 295 -19.94 -7.74 12.31
N LEU A 296 -19.42 -7.15 13.38
CA LEU A 296 -20.01 -7.21 14.72
C LEU A 296 -21.40 -6.57 14.78
N ALA A 297 -21.72 -5.61 13.91
CA ALA A 297 -23.08 -5.09 13.82
C ALA A 297 -24.05 -6.12 13.20
N LEU A 298 -23.56 -7.16 12.49
CA LEU A 298 -24.40 -8.27 12.01
C LEU A 298 -24.84 -9.21 13.14
N VAL A 299 -24.23 -9.11 14.33
CA VAL A 299 -24.62 -9.83 15.55
C VAL A 299 -25.67 -9.00 16.29
N ALA A 300 -26.62 -9.63 16.97
CA ALA A 300 -27.70 -8.91 17.64
C ALA A 300 -27.13 -7.90 18.69
N PRO A 301 -27.64 -6.66 18.74
CA PRO A 301 -27.04 -5.55 19.52
C PRO A 301 -27.03 -5.72 21.04
N ARG A 302 -27.60 -6.82 21.58
CA ARG A 302 -27.54 -7.18 23.00
C ARG A 302 -26.54 -8.31 23.33
N GLU A 303 -26.10 -9.06 22.33
CA GLU A 303 -25.24 -10.24 22.53
C GLU A 303 -23.76 -9.87 22.45
N ALA A 304 -23.37 -9.04 21.49
CA ALA A 304 -21.97 -8.59 21.32
C ALA A 304 -21.43 -7.66 22.42
N ALA A 305 -22.31 -7.06 23.24
CA ALA A 305 -21.97 -6.11 24.30
C ALA A 305 -22.08 -6.71 25.71
N SER A 306 -22.25 -8.04 25.84
CA SER A 306 -22.30 -8.71 27.14
C SER A 306 -20.88 -8.99 27.65
N SER A 307 -20.65 -8.82 28.95
CA SER A 307 -19.35 -8.97 29.64
C SER A 307 -18.75 -10.39 29.65
N ARG A 308 -19.28 -11.30 28.81
CA ARG A 308 -18.86 -12.69 28.67
C ARG A 308 -18.40 -13.08 27.27
N SER A 309 -18.65 -12.25 26.27
CA SER A 309 -18.34 -12.57 24.88
C SER A 309 -16.91 -12.15 24.53
N SER A 310 -16.17 -13.04 23.88
CA SER A 310 -14.85 -12.75 23.33
C SER A 310 -14.93 -12.46 21.83
N ILE A 311 -13.98 -11.67 21.33
CA ILE A 311 -13.81 -11.34 19.92
C ILE A 311 -12.38 -11.71 19.55
N ALA A 312 -12.20 -12.60 18.58
CA ALA A 312 -10.88 -12.99 18.10
C ALA A 312 -10.58 -12.33 16.77
N GLN A 313 -9.45 -11.64 16.66
CA GLN A 313 -8.87 -11.21 15.39
C GLN A 313 -7.66 -12.08 15.08
N ILE A 314 -7.71 -12.84 13.99
CA ILE A 314 -6.65 -13.73 13.52
C ILE A 314 -5.94 -13.07 12.34
N GLY A 315 -4.61 -12.97 12.41
CA GLY A 315 -3.83 -12.12 11.50
C GLY A 315 -3.91 -10.66 11.95
N ALA A 316 -3.60 -10.42 13.23
CA ALA A 316 -3.77 -9.10 13.83
C ALA A 316 -2.74 -8.06 13.35
N GLY A 317 -1.60 -8.49 12.78
CA GLY A 317 -0.52 -7.63 12.34
C GLY A 317 -0.05 -6.71 13.47
N ALA A 318 -0.15 -5.40 13.24
CA ALA A 318 0.19 -4.39 14.25
C ALA A 318 -0.91 -4.18 15.32
N CYS A 319 -1.93 -5.05 15.37
CA CYS A 319 -3.01 -5.05 16.38
C CYS A 319 -3.85 -3.78 16.44
N VAL A 320 -3.84 -2.94 15.39
CA VAL A 320 -4.56 -1.65 15.36
C VAL A 320 -6.06 -1.84 15.53
N ALA A 321 -6.66 -2.71 14.71
CA ALA A 321 -8.08 -3.02 14.76
C ALA A 321 -8.52 -3.60 16.12
N ALA A 322 -7.81 -4.62 16.63
CA ALA A 322 -8.08 -5.20 17.93
C ALA A 322 -7.95 -4.19 19.08
N THR A 323 -6.93 -3.33 19.04
CA THR A 323 -6.73 -2.28 20.06
C THR A 323 -7.87 -1.27 20.02
N ALA A 324 -8.22 -0.75 18.85
CA ALA A 324 -9.32 0.20 18.71
C ALA A 324 -10.67 -0.40 19.15
N LEU A 325 -10.88 -1.69 18.83
CA LEU A 325 -12.07 -2.42 19.24
C LEU A 325 -12.16 -2.62 20.76
N SER A 326 -11.05 -2.97 21.40
CA SER A 326 -11.00 -3.16 22.86
C SER A 326 -11.31 -1.88 23.65
N LEU A 327 -10.88 -0.73 23.13
CA LEU A 327 -11.20 0.57 23.71
C LEU A 327 -12.67 0.95 23.49
N ARG A 328 -13.25 0.52 22.36
CA ARG A 328 -14.65 0.79 22.02
C ARG A 328 -15.62 -0.11 22.78
N LEU A 329 -15.22 -1.36 23.06
CA LEU A 329 -15.99 -2.38 23.73
C LEU A 329 -15.26 -2.84 25.00
N PRO A 330 -15.17 -1.99 26.04
CA PRO A 330 -14.36 -2.28 27.24
C PRO A 330 -14.87 -3.50 28.05
N ASP A 331 -16.13 -3.88 27.85
CA ASP A 331 -16.73 -5.05 28.49
C ASP A 331 -16.46 -6.36 27.72
N ALA A 332 -16.03 -6.29 26.46
CA ALA A 332 -15.74 -7.46 25.63
C ALA A 332 -14.26 -7.86 25.76
N ARG A 333 -13.97 -9.16 25.76
CA ARG A 333 -12.59 -9.65 25.68
C ARG A 333 -12.14 -9.65 24.22
N VAL A 334 -11.31 -8.69 23.83
CA VAL A 334 -10.74 -8.66 22.47
C VAL A 334 -9.37 -9.32 22.46
N GLU A 335 -9.20 -10.27 21.55
CA GLU A 335 -7.97 -11.05 21.40
C GLU A 335 -7.35 -10.81 20.02
N ALA A 336 -6.05 -10.53 20.00
CA ALA A 336 -5.28 -10.26 18.80
C ALA A 336 -4.28 -11.38 18.58
N TRP A 337 -4.54 -12.23 17.59
CA TRP A 337 -3.77 -13.45 17.33
C TRP A 337 -2.91 -13.24 16.07
N ASP A 338 -1.61 -13.51 16.19
CA ASP A 338 -0.69 -13.45 15.05
C ASP A 338 0.36 -14.57 15.14
N LEU A 339 0.91 -14.95 14.00
CA LEU A 339 1.96 -15.96 13.89
C LEU A 339 3.37 -15.36 14.01
N ASP A 340 3.51 -14.07 13.70
CA ASP A 340 4.81 -13.40 13.70
C ASP A 340 5.03 -12.65 15.03
N GLU A 341 5.80 -13.25 15.93
CA GLU A 341 6.20 -12.63 17.20
C GLU A 341 6.84 -11.25 16.99
N ARG A 342 7.52 -11.03 15.86
CA ARG A 342 8.17 -9.75 15.55
C ARG A 342 7.13 -8.67 15.23
N ALA A 343 6.05 -9.03 14.53
CA ALA A 343 4.94 -8.12 14.28
C ALA A 343 4.27 -7.70 15.59
N LEU A 344 4.06 -8.65 16.52
CA LEU A 344 3.49 -8.37 17.83
C LEU A 344 4.38 -7.47 18.70
N ARG A 345 5.70 -7.66 18.66
CA ARG A 345 6.66 -6.76 19.32
C ARG A 345 6.60 -5.35 18.75
N LEU A 346 6.63 -5.22 17.42
CA LEU A 346 6.47 -3.92 16.75
C LEU A 346 5.11 -3.27 17.07
N ALA A 347 4.04 -4.06 17.19
CA ALA A 347 2.72 -3.60 17.59
C ALA A 347 2.73 -2.96 18.99
N ALA A 348 3.37 -3.62 19.96
CA ALA A 348 3.52 -3.12 21.32
C ALA A 348 4.35 -1.82 21.34
N ASP A 349 5.53 -1.84 20.72
CA ASP A 349 6.50 -0.75 20.80
C ASP A 349 6.08 0.50 19.99
N HIS A 350 5.36 0.31 18.87
CA HIS A 350 5.13 1.38 17.89
C HIS A 350 3.66 1.62 17.50
N PHE A 351 2.73 0.73 17.87
CA PHE A 351 1.30 0.89 17.54
C PHE A 351 0.39 0.99 18.77
N GLY A 352 0.93 0.84 19.98
CA GLY A 352 0.19 1.00 21.23
C GLY A 352 -0.65 -0.21 21.62
N ALA A 353 -0.31 -1.41 21.11
CA ALA A 353 -1.09 -2.64 21.31
C ALA A 353 -1.23 -3.09 22.78
N GLU A 354 -0.26 -2.75 23.65
CA GLU A 354 -0.28 -3.13 25.07
C GLU A 354 -1.42 -2.51 25.89
N ARG A 355 -2.10 -1.49 25.34
CA ARG A 355 -3.08 -0.67 26.08
C ARG A 355 -4.53 -1.18 25.99
N GLY A 356 -4.81 -2.27 25.28
CA GLY A 356 -6.21 -2.66 25.01
C GLY A 356 -6.51 -4.12 24.70
N ALA A 357 -5.77 -4.78 23.81
CA ALA A 357 -6.10 -6.14 23.37
C ALA A 357 -5.31 -7.22 24.13
N CYS A 358 -5.91 -8.40 24.32
CA CYS A 358 -5.19 -9.59 24.77
C CYS A 358 -4.41 -10.18 23.60
N VAL A 359 -3.13 -9.83 23.50
CA VAL A 359 -2.25 -10.32 22.42
C VAL A 359 -1.89 -11.79 22.63
N ARG A 360 -1.98 -12.59 21.57
CA ARG A 360 -1.67 -14.02 21.57
C ARG A 360 -0.79 -14.39 20.39
N LEU A 361 0.31 -15.07 20.65
CA LEU A 361 1.14 -15.70 19.63
C LEU A 361 0.58 -17.10 19.34
N VAL A 362 0.32 -17.39 18.07
CA VAL A 362 -0.12 -18.71 17.58
C VAL A 362 0.89 -19.27 16.57
N ARG A 363 0.95 -20.58 16.42
CA ARG A 363 1.93 -21.25 15.54
C ARG A 363 1.42 -21.42 14.12
N ASP A 364 0.18 -21.87 13.97
CA ASP A 364 -0.40 -22.20 12.68
C ASP A 364 -1.94 -22.27 12.72
N ALA A 365 -2.56 -22.51 11.56
CA ALA A 365 -3.99 -22.66 11.41
C ALA A 365 -4.54 -23.91 12.12
N GLU A 366 -3.73 -24.95 12.38
CA GLU A 366 -4.18 -26.15 13.09
C GLU A 366 -4.26 -25.91 14.60
N GLU A 367 -3.32 -25.14 15.17
CA GLU A 367 -3.41 -24.68 16.55
C GLU A 367 -4.65 -23.81 16.73
N ILE A 368 -4.90 -22.90 15.79
CA ILE A 368 -6.14 -22.11 15.80
C ILE A 368 -7.34 -23.04 15.75
N ALA A 369 -7.50 -23.90 14.73
CA ALA A 369 -8.70 -24.73 14.57
C ALA A 369 -8.86 -25.86 15.60
N GLY A 370 -7.77 -26.33 16.20
CA GLY A 370 -7.71 -27.49 17.09
C GLY A 370 -7.71 -27.14 18.58
N GLU A 371 -7.57 -25.87 18.94
CA GLU A 371 -7.61 -25.44 20.32
C GLU A 371 -9.01 -25.59 20.94
N SER A 372 -9.07 -26.31 22.06
CA SER A 372 -10.22 -26.29 22.98
C SER A 372 -10.38 -24.94 23.69
N GLU A 373 -9.39 -24.06 23.55
CA GLU A 373 -9.27 -22.71 24.12
C GLU A 373 -9.67 -21.60 23.14
N ILE A 374 -10.03 -21.90 21.88
CA ILE A 374 -10.91 -20.99 21.17
C ILE A 374 -12.20 -21.01 21.99
N GLY A 375 -12.38 -20.02 22.86
CA GLY A 375 -13.59 -19.88 23.65
C GLY A 375 -14.79 -19.78 22.72
N SER A 376 -15.99 -19.72 23.29
CA SER A 376 -17.12 -19.28 22.48
C SER A 376 -16.90 -17.80 22.15
N HIS A 377 -16.78 -17.44 20.87
CA HIS A 377 -16.61 -16.05 20.43
C HIS A 377 -17.90 -15.51 19.84
N ALA A 378 -18.23 -14.25 20.15
CA ALA A 378 -19.28 -13.53 19.44
C ALA A 378 -18.85 -13.17 18.01
N ALA A 379 -17.54 -12.97 17.78
CA ALA A 379 -17.00 -12.77 16.45
C ALA A 379 -15.58 -13.31 16.29
N ILE A 380 -15.33 -13.85 15.09
CA ILE A 380 -13.99 -14.21 14.61
C ILE A 380 -13.72 -13.41 13.35
N LEU A 381 -12.68 -12.59 13.37
CA LEU A 381 -12.22 -11.74 12.27
C LEU A 381 -10.95 -12.35 11.69
N LEU A 382 -10.98 -12.74 10.42
CA LEU A 382 -9.88 -13.43 9.77
C LEU A 382 -9.26 -12.54 8.69
N ASP A 383 -8.02 -12.11 8.93
CA ASP A 383 -7.23 -11.22 8.05
C ASP A 383 -5.81 -11.76 7.86
N VAL A 384 -5.69 -12.93 7.23
CA VAL A 384 -4.41 -13.62 7.09
C VAL A 384 -3.88 -13.57 5.66
N CYS A 385 -2.66 -13.06 5.50
CA CYS A 385 -1.93 -13.05 4.24
C CYS A 385 -0.82 -14.12 4.25
N GLY A 386 -0.67 -14.88 3.17
CA GLY A 386 0.44 -15.84 3.03
C GLY A 386 1.66 -15.20 2.39
N VAL A 387 2.86 -15.73 2.66
CA VAL A 387 4.08 -15.36 1.92
C VAL A 387 4.61 -16.61 1.22
N GLY A 388 4.08 -16.89 0.01
CA GLY A 388 4.37 -18.12 -0.74
C GLY A 388 5.84 -18.26 -1.17
N GLY A 389 6.37 -19.49 -1.06
CA GLY A 389 7.74 -19.87 -1.45
C GLY A 389 7.89 -20.52 -2.82
N GLY A 390 6.87 -20.50 -3.70
CA GLY A 390 6.86 -21.23 -4.98
C GLY A 390 6.33 -20.41 -6.16
N ARG A 391 7.16 -20.26 -7.20
CA ARG A 391 6.87 -19.72 -8.56
C ARG A 391 5.81 -18.61 -8.65
N GLY A 392 6.24 -17.38 -8.39
CA GLY A 392 5.74 -16.21 -9.13
C GLY A 392 5.07 -15.12 -8.32
N GLU A 393 4.47 -15.44 -7.18
CA GLU A 393 3.81 -14.43 -6.32
C GLU A 393 4.19 -14.66 -4.86
N VAL A 394 5.17 -13.90 -4.39
CA VAL A 394 5.47 -13.76 -2.96
C VAL A 394 4.39 -12.84 -2.38
N GLY A 395 3.63 -13.26 -1.38
CA GLY A 395 2.45 -12.52 -0.90
C GLY A 395 1.12 -13.11 -1.41
N GLU A 396 0.86 -14.38 -1.12
CA GLU A 396 -0.42 -15.04 -1.43
C GLU A 396 -1.59 -14.18 -0.94
N ILE A 397 -2.51 -13.91 -1.85
CA ILE A 397 -3.59 -12.97 -1.61
C ILE A 397 -4.57 -13.58 -0.59
N PRO A 398 -5.03 -12.81 0.42
CA PRO A 398 -5.87 -13.34 1.49
C PRO A 398 -7.12 -14.12 1.04
N PRO A 399 -7.59 -15.06 1.86
CA PRO A 399 -6.87 -15.69 2.96
C PRO A 399 -5.93 -16.79 2.42
N ALA A 400 -4.84 -17.08 3.13
CA ALA A 400 -3.94 -18.18 2.76
C ALA A 400 -4.66 -19.54 2.75
N ASP A 401 -4.24 -20.46 1.85
CA ASP A 401 -4.90 -21.75 1.59
C ASP A 401 -5.38 -22.52 2.84
N PRO A 402 -4.58 -22.66 3.93
CA PRO A 402 -4.99 -23.41 5.11
C PRO A 402 -6.28 -22.91 5.78
N PHE A 403 -6.60 -21.61 5.63
CA PHE A 403 -7.73 -20.96 6.27
C PHE A 403 -9.06 -21.10 5.52
N LEU A 404 -9.03 -21.61 4.27
CA LEU A 404 -10.23 -21.96 3.49
C LEU A 404 -10.50 -23.46 3.49
N LEU A 405 -9.60 -24.27 4.08
CA LEU A 405 -9.83 -25.71 4.17
C LEU A 405 -11.05 -26.01 5.05
N PRO A 406 -11.87 -27.03 4.68
CA PRO A 406 -13.06 -27.39 5.44
C PRO A 406 -12.79 -27.57 6.93
N ARG A 407 -11.71 -28.26 7.31
CA ARG A 407 -11.34 -28.50 8.71
C ARG A 407 -11.19 -27.20 9.52
N PHE A 408 -10.57 -26.17 8.93
CA PHE A 408 -10.41 -24.88 9.61
C PHE A 408 -11.76 -24.17 9.74
N LEU A 409 -12.51 -24.06 8.64
CA LEU A 409 -13.82 -23.38 8.62
C LEU A 409 -14.80 -24.05 9.59
N GLU A 410 -14.78 -25.38 9.68
CA GLU A 410 -15.58 -26.14 10.64
C GLU A 410 -15.21 -25.83 12.08
N GLY A 411 -13.91 -25.77 12.40
CA GLY A 411 -13.41 -25.40 13.72
C GLY A 411 -13.78 -23.97 14.10
N ALA A 412 -13.52 -23.01 13.20
CA ALA A 412 -13.84 -21.60 13.42
C ALA A 412 -15.35 -21.38 13.64
N MET A 413 -16.21 -21.97 12.82
CA MET A 413 -17.67 -21.85 13.00
C MET A 413 -18.19 -22.60 14.23
N ALA A 414 -17.54 -23.69 14.64
CA ALA A 414 -17.89 -24.41 15.87
C ALA A 414 -17.53 -23.62 17.14
N ALA A 415 -16.56 -22.71 17.05
CA ALA A 415 -16.16 -21.83 18.14
C ALA A 415 -17.02 -20.55 18.25
N LEU A 416 -17.99 -20.34 17.35
CA LEU A 416 -18.91 -19.21 17.47
C LEU A 416 -19.95 -19.46 18.56
N GLU A 417 -20.22 -18.44 19.37
CA GLU A 417 -21.43 -18.36 20.20
C GLU A 417 -22.69 -18.49 19.34
N PRO A 418 -23.81 -18.99 19.88
CA PRO A 418 -25.10 -18.86 19.22
C PRO A 418 -25.38 -17.39 18.87
N GLY A 419 -25.53 -17.09 17.58
CA GLY A 419 -25.69 -15.70 17.11
C GLY A 419 -24.38 -15.03 16.65
N GLY A 420 -23.23 -15.68 16.79
CA GLY A 420 -21.93 -15.14 16.43
C GLY A 420 -21.69 -15.02 14.91
N VAL A 421 -20.63 -14.30 14.56
CA VAL A 421 -20.23 -14.03 13.16
C VAL A 421 -18.78 -14.46 12.90
N LEU A 422 -18.55 -15.08 11.75
CA LEU A 422 -17.22 -15.25 11.16
C LEU A 422 -17.09 -14.29 9.98
N ALA A 423 -16.11 -13.39 10.03
CA ALA A 423 -15.81 -12.43 8.97
C ALA A 423 -14.43 -12.73 8.39
N ILE A 424 -14.36 -12.86 7.06
CA ILE A 424 -13.14 -13.28 6.36
C ILE A 424 -12.80 -12.24 5.31
N HIS A 425 -11.57 -11.71 5.37
CA HIS A 425 -10.99 -10.94 4.28
C HIS A 425 -10.52 -11.88 3.19
N VAL A 426 -11.05 -11.66 1.99
CA VAL A 426 -10.68 -12.36 0.77
C VAL A 426 -10.21 -11.31 -0.23
N ALA A 427 -9.07 -11.53 -0.85
CA ALA A 427 -8.61 -10.77 -2.00
C ALA A 427 -8.16 -11.70 -3.15
N ASN A 428 -8.56 -12.98 -3.12
CA ASN A 428 -8.23 -13.99 -4.12
C ASN A 428 -8.88 -13.71 -5.50
N PRO A 429 -8.16 -13.88 -6.64
CA PRO A 429 -8.74 -13.84 -7.99
C PRO A 429 -9.85 -14.89 -8.21
N ASN A 430 -9.79 -16.03 -7.51
CA ASN A 430 -10.81 -17.10 -7.51
C ASN A 430 -11.88 -16.86 -6.43
N LYS A 431 -12.44 -15.66 -6.43
CA LYS A 431 -13.39 -15.19 -5.42
C LYS A 431 -14.61 -16.12 -5.25
N GLU A 432 -15.12 -16.70 -6.33
CA GLU A 432 -16.26 -17.62 -6.29
C GLU A 432 -15.96 -18.90 -5.51
N GLU A 433 -14.72 -19.40 -5.58
CA GLU A 433 -14.31 -20.64 -4.90
C GLU A 433 -14.30 -20.45 -3.37
N ALA A 434 -13.74 -19.33 -2.91
CA ALA A 434 -13.74 -18.98 -1.48
C ALA A 434 -15.17 -18.85 -0.93
N LEU A 435 -16.08 -18.22 -1.68
CA LEU A 435 -17.49 -18.14 -1.29
C LEU A 435 -18.16 -19.50 -1.19
N GLN A 436 -17.93 -20.36 -2.17
CA GLN A 436 -18.51 -21.69 -2.20
C GLN A 436 -18.00 -22.54 -1.03
N ALA A 437 -16.71 -22.45 -0.72
CA ALA A 437 -16.11 -23.11 0.43
C ALA A 437 -16.81 -22.69 1.74
N VAL A 438 -16.90 -21.38 2.00
CA VAL A 438 -17.57 -20.85 3.21
C VAL A 438 -19.05 -21.24 3.24
N ALA A 439 -19.77 -21.09 2.13
CA ALA A 439 -21.20 -21.39 2.04
C ALA A 439 -21.51 -22.88 2.24
N SER A 440 -20.64 -23.77 1.76
CA SER A 440 -20.80 -25.23 1.91
C SER A 440 -20.77 -25.67 3.38
N ILE A 441 -20.05 -24.94 4.24
CA ILE A 441 -19.89 -25.25 5.66
C ILE A 441 -20.89 -24.47 6.53
N ALA A 442 -21.16 -23.21 6.18
CA ALA A 442 -22.04 -22.30 6.93
C ALA A 442 -23.52 -22.67 6.83
N ARG A 443 -24.03 -22.97 5.62
CA ARG A 443 -25.47 -23.21 5.39
C ARG A 443 -26.00 -24.43 6.14
N PRO A 444 -25.32 -25.60 6.19
CA PRO A 444 -25.76 -26.73 7.00
C PRO A 444 -25.85 -26.43 8.50
N ARG A 445 -25.14 -25.40 8.98
CA ARG A 445 -25.16 -24.91 10.37
C ARG A 445 -26.23 -23.84 10.62
N GLY A 446 -27.06 -23.53 9.61
CA GLY A 446 -28.12 -22.54 9.71
C GLY A 446 -27.64 -21.08 9.63
N LEU A 447 -26.39 -20.86 9.23
CA LEU A 447 -25.84 -19.51 9.02
C LEU A 447 -26.13 -19.04 7.58
N ALA A 448 -26.41 -17.75 7.46
CA ALA A 448 -26.46 -17.06 6.17
C ALA A 448 -25.04 -16.63 5.76
N VAL A 449 -24.79 -16.56 4.45
CA VAL A 449 -23.53 -16.06 3.90
C VAL A 449 -23.79 -14.76 3.16
N ARG A 450 -23.11 -13.70 3.57
CA ARG A 450 -23.19 -12.37 2.97
C ARG A 450 -21.81 -11.91 2.54
N SER A 451 -21.77 -10.97 1.62
CA SER A 451 -20.55 -10.47 1.02
C SER A 451 -20.57 -8.95 0.94
N LEU A 452 -19.41 -8.32 1.13
CA LEU A 452 -19.19 -6.88 0.95
C LEU A 452 -17.98 -6.62 0.06
N ALA A 453 -18.17 -6.00 -1.11
CA ALA A 453 -17.08 -5.60 -2.00
C ALA A 453 -16.55 -4.19 -1.67
N LEU A 454 -15.27 -4.07 -1.36
CA LEU A 454 -14.60 -2.79 -1.08
C LEU A 454 -14.12 -2.14 -2.38
N ARG A 455 -15.07 -1.69 -3.21
CA ARG A 455 -14.79 -1.09 -4.52
C ARG A 455 -13.83 0.10 -4.41
N GLY A 456 -12.84 0.16 -5.30
CA GLY A 456 -11.93 1.30 -5.43
C GLY A 456 -10.70 1.27 -4.49
N GLU A 457 -10.42 0.14 -3.85
CA GLU A 457 -9.18 -0.09 -3.09
C GLU A 457 -8.15 -0.94 -3.85
N GLY A 458 -8.58 -1.73 -4.84
CA GLY A 458 -7.70 -2.54 -5.67
C GLY A 458 -7.05 -1.72 -6.79
N GLY A 459 -5.73 -1.83 -6.93
CA GLY A 459 -5.10 -1.60 -8.23
C GLY A 459 -5.65 -2.60 -9.25
N ALA A 460 -5.82 -2.16 -10.51
CA ALA A 460 -6.35 -2.91 -11.65
C ALA A 460 -6.66 -4.41 -11.39
N GLY A 461 -7.91 -4.72 -11.04
CA GLY A 461 -8.48 -6.08 -11.15
C GLY A 461 -8.66 -6.91 -9.87
N SER A 462 -8.39 -6.41 -8.66
CA SER A 462 -8.54 -7.20 -7.41
C SER A 462 -9.02 -6.36 -6.22
N ASP A 463 -10.20 -5.73 -6.32
CA ASP A 463 -10.81 -5.07 -5.16
C ASP A 463 -11.01 -6.10 -4.01
N PRO A 464 -10.53 -5.81 -2.79
CA PRO A 464 -10.73 -6.69 -1.65
C PRO A 464 -12.22 -6.78 -1.29
N TRP A 465 -12.61 -7.88 -0.66
CA TRP A 465 -13.99 -8.11 -0.26
C TRP A 465 -14.06 -8.99 0.97
N LEU A 466 -15.20 -8.90 1.66
CA LEU A 466 -15.42 -9.57 2.93
C LEU A 466 -16.50 -10.61 2.76
N VAL A 467 -16.30 -11.78 3.35
CA VAL A 467 -17.30 -12.84 3.44
C VAL A 467 -17.72 -12.98 4.89
N TYR A 468 -19.04 -12.91 5.14
CA TYR A 468 -19.63 -13.01 6.47
C TYR A 468 -20.49 -14.27 6.58
N ALA A 469 -20.09 -15.22 7.41
CA ALA A 469 -20.97 -16.28 7.89
C ALA A 469 -21.63 -15.79 9.19
N CYS A 470 -22.92 -15.48 9.12
CA CYS A 470 -23.63 -14.73 10.15
C CYS A 470 -25.06 -15.29 10.37
N PRO A 471 -25.75 -14.87 11.44
CA PRO A 471 -27.12 -15.31 11.67
C PRO A 471 -28.07 -14.96 10.52
N PRO A 472 -29.14 -15.75 10.31
CA PRO A 472 -30.12 -15.49 9.26
C PRO A 472 -30.94 -14.21 9.50
N HIS A 473 -31.02 -13.75 10.75
CA HIS A 473 -31.74 -12.54 11.14
C HIS A 473 -30.92 -11.24 11.06
N SER A 474 -29.63 -11.31 10.70
CA SER A 474 -28.78 -10.14 10.46
C SER A 474 -29.32 -9.28 9.30
N PRO A 475 -28.88 -8.01 9.17
CA PRO A 475 -29.24 -7.12 8.06
C PRO A 475 -29.20 -7.80 6.70
N LYS A 476 -30.21 -7.57 5.87
CA LYS A 476 -30.30 -8.10 4.51
C LYS A 476 -29.95 -7.07 3.45
N THR A 477 -30.05 -5.79 3.79
CA THR A 477 -29.71 -4.69 2.88
C THR A 477 -28.56 -3.85 3.42
N ALA A 478 -27.91 -3.11 2.52
CA ALA A 478 -26.82 -2.21 2.88
C ALA A 478 -27.30 -1.09 3.82
N GLU A 479 -28.52 -0.59 3.63
CA GLU A 479 -29.11 0.45 4.47
C GLU A 479 -29.40 -0.05 5.89
N GLU A 480 -29.91 -1.27 6.03
CA GLU A 480 -30.09 -1.90 7.34
C GLU A 480 -28.75 -2.07 8.08
N PHE A 481 -27.72 -2.48 7.34
CA PHE A 481 -26.38 -2.67 7.90
C PHE A 481 -25.75 -1.34 8.31
N ALA A 482 -25.80 -0.32 7.44
CA ALA A 482 -25.32 1.03 7.74
C ALA A 482 -26.02 1.61 8.97
N LYS A 483 -27.35 1.46 9.05
CA LYS A 483 -28.13 1.93 10.21
C LYS A 483 -27.68 1.27 11.51
N GLN A 484 -27.41 -0.04 11.51
CA GLN A 484 -26.92 -0.73 12.71
C GLN A 484 -25.52 -0.26 13.14
N LEU A 485 -24.64 0.09 12.19
CA LEU A 485 -23.35 0.70 12.49
C LEU A 485 -23.50 2.09 13.12
N GLU A 486 -24.47 2.89 12.68
CA GLU A 486 -24.73 4.24 13.19
C GLU A 486 -25.44 4.24 14.56
N ASP A 487 -26.38 3.32 14.77
CA ASP A 487 -27.15 3.20 16.02
C ASP A 487 -26.38 2.43 17.10
N GLY A 488 -25.34 1.67 16.71
CA GLY A 488 -24.61 0.74 17.57
C GLY A 488 -23.35 1.31 18.25
N PRO A 489 -22.67 0.49 19.07
CA PRO A 489 -21.45 0.88 19.78
C PRO A 489 -20.25 1.13 18.84
N LEU A 490 -20.31 0.66 17.59
CA LEU A 490 -19.26 0.86 16.59
C LEU A 490 -19.33 2.22 15.87
N ARG A 491 -20.30 3.07 16.23
CA ARG A 491 -20.47 4.38 15.60
C ARG A 491 -19.17 5.17 15.58
N GLY A 492 -18.77 5.60 14.39
CA GLY A 492 -17.55 6.40 14.17
C GLY A 492 -16.26 5.59 14.05
N LEU A 493 -16.27 4.28 14.30
CA LEU A 493 -15.10 3.41 14.13
C LEU A 493 -14.96 2.89 12.69
N CYS A 494 -16.08 2.71 11.98
CA CYS A 494 -16.14 2.20 10.61
C CYS A 494 -16.73 3.21 9.58
N PRO A 495 -16.31 4.50 9.58
CA PRO A 495 -16.96 5.53 8.77
C PRO A 495 -16.89 5.26 7.26
N GLN A 496 -15.80 4.67 6.76
CA GLN A 496 -15.66 4.37 5.32
C GLN A 496 -16.63 3.28 4.88
N ILE A 497 -16.97 2.34 5.77
CA ILE A 497 -17.91 1.26 5.49
C ILE A 497 -19.34 1.77 5.52
N THR A 498 -19.68 2.60 6.50
CA THR A 498 -20.98 3.27 6.54
C THR A 498 -21.21 4.09 5.26
N GLU A 499 -20.22 4.86 4.82
CA GLU A 499 -20.30 5.63 3.57
C GLU A 499 -20.42 4.72 2.33
N LEU A 500 -19.65 3.64 2.27
CA LEU A 500 -19.70 2.69 1.15
C LEU A 500 -21.09 2.04 1.03
N LEU A 501 -21.66 1.59 2.14
CA LEU A 501 -22.98 0.96 2.18
C LEU A 501 -24.09 1.92 1.71
N LEU A 502 -24.00 3.20 2.06
CA LEU A 502 -24.98 4.22 1.67
C LEU A 502 -24.79 4.71 0.23
N SER A 503 -23.55 4.85 -0.23
CA SER A 503 -23.24 5.38 -1.56
C SER A 503 -23.33 4.31 -2.67
N THR A 504 -23.03 3.06 -2.33
CA THR A 504 -23.05 1.92 -3.26
C THR A 504 -23.75 0.72 -2.62
N PRO A 505 -25.10 0.72 -2.49
CA PRO A 505 -25.83 -0.34 -1.80
C PRO A 505 -25.59 -1.75 -2.40
N ASP A 506 -25.39 -1.85 -3.72
CA ASP A 506 -25.08 -3.10 -4.42
C ASP A 506 -23.69 -3.69 -4.07
N SER A 507 -22.91 -3.01 -3.24
CA SER A 507 -21.65 -3.54 -2.69
C SER A 507 -21.87 -4.61 -1.64
N PHE A 508 -23.06 -4.70 -1.04
CA PHE A 508 -23.41 -5.70 -0.03
C PHE A 508 -24.54 -6.60 -0.52
N TRP A 509 -24.33 -7.91 -0.50
CA TRP A 509 -25.34 -8.86 -0.98
C TRP A 509 -25.31 -10.19 -0.23
N GLU A 510 -26.44 -10.88 -0.24
CA GLU A 510 -26.51 -12.28 0.21
C GLU A 510 -26.01 -13.20 -0.89
N VAL A 511 -25.12 -14.13 -0.53
CA VAL A 511 -24.55 -15.11 -1.45
C VAL A 511 -25.56 -16.22 -1.61
N THR A 512 -26.34 -16.14 -2.68
CA THR A 512 -27.25 -17.20 -3.12
C THR A 512 -26.48 -18.22 -3.95
N GLY A 513 -26.79 -19.51 -3.77
CA GLY A 513 -26.08 -20.63 -4.39
C GLY A 513 -26.21 -20.66 -5.90
#